data_AF-A0A2N0AQ98-F1
#
_entry.id   AF-A0A2N0AQ98-F1
#
_cell.length_a   1.000
_cell.length_b   1.000
_cell.length_c   1.000
_cell.angle_alpha   90.00
_cell.angle_beta   90.00
_cell.angle_gamma   90.00
#
_symmetry.space_group_name_H-M   'P 1'
#
loop_
_entity.id
_entity.type
_entity.pdbx_description
1 polymer ?
#
loop_
_entity_poly.entity_id
_entity_poly.type
_entity_poly.pdbx_seq_one_letter_code
_entity_poly.pdbx_strand_id
1 'polypeptide(L)'
;MRHQIVTFGFIFFIILSFSCKETKNPADIAPDVSKLPAFGGEWILEWENGTHLLQILPEENKVIWNGSETFNLELDSVGIRLRPNDEETIKGYFLYSDLKPKSWIGTWENRVVRLIRKRSKE
;
A
#
# COMPACT_ATOMS: atom_id res chain seq x y z
N MET A 1 7.33 -60.15 2.51
CA MET A 1 6.40 -59.24 3.21
C MET A 1 7.06 -57.91 3.64
N ARG A 2 8.33 -57.88 4.08
CA ARG A 2 9.01 -56.63 4.49
C ARG A 2 9.13 -55.56 3.39
N HIS A 3 9.38 -55.96 2.14
CA HIS A 3 9.51 -55.02 1.02
C HIS A 3 8.19 -54.34 0.65
N GLN A 4 7.06 -55.04 0.75
CA GLN A 4 5.74 -54.45 0.45
C GLN A 4 5.40 -53.32 1.42
N ILE A 5 5.67 -53.50 2.72
CA ILE A 5 5.41 -52.48 3.75
C ILE A 5 6.25 -51.22 3.49
N VAL A 6 7.51 -51.39 3.10
CA VAL A 6 8.41 -50.26 2.77
C VAL A 6 7.95 -49.53 1.51
N THR A 7 7.54 -50.26 0.46
CA THR A 7 7.06 -49.65 -0.78
C THR A 7 5.73 -48.90 -0.57
N PHE A 8 4.80 -49.46 0.20
CA PHE A 8 3.54 -48.80 0.53
C PHE A 8 3.74 -47.56 1.42
N GLY A 9 4.66 -47.61 2.38
CA GLY A 9 5.01 -46.46 3.21
C GLY A 9 5.62 -45.31 2.41
N PHE A 10 6.48 -45.62 1.43
CA PHE A 10 7.11 -44.62 0.58
C PHE A 10 6.10 -43.93 -0.36
N ILE A 11 5.16 -44.69 -0.93
CA ILE A 11 4.08 -44.15 -1.76
C ILE A 11 3.15 -43.25 -0.93
N PHE A 12 2.80 -43.65 0.29
CA PHE A 12 1.98 -42.85 1.19
C PHE A 12 2.65 -41.51 1.56
N PHE A 13 3.96 -41.51 1.79
CA PHE A 13 4.72 -40.30 2.05
C PHE A 13 4.74 -39.33 0.86
N ILE A 14 4.91 -39.85 -0.37
CA ILE A 14 4.91 -39.02 -1.57
C ILE A 14 3.55 -38.33 -1.78
N ILE A 15 2.44 -39.02 -1.50
CA ILE A 15 1.09 -38.46 -1.68
C ILE A 15 0.82 -37.30 -0.72
N LEU A 16 1.32 -37.37 0.52
CA LEU A 16 1.16 -36.29 1.50
C LEU A 16 1.95 -35.02 1.12
N SER A 17 3.08 -35.16 0.43
CA SER A 17 3.91 -34.03 -0.03
C SER A 17 3.20 -33.11 -1.03
N PHE A 18 2.28 -33.65 -1.84
CA PHE A 18 1.55 -32.88 -2.85
C PHE A 18 0.31 -32.16 -2.32
N SER A 19 -0.07 -32.39 -1.06
CA SER A 19 -1.28 -31.81 -0.49
C SER A 19 -1.05 -30.56 0.37
N CYS A 20 0.19 -30.08 0.50
CA CYS A 20 0.50 -28.79 1.11
C CYS A 20 0.29 -27.67 0.08
N LYS A 21 -0.94 -27.17 -0.03
CA LYS A 21 -1.19 -25.89 -0.70
C LYS A 21 -1.06 -24.80 0.36
N GLU A 22 -0.09 -23.91 0.20
CA GLU A 22 -0.04 -22.68 0.99
C GLU A 22 -1.35 -21.90 0.75
N THR A 23 -2.22 -21.89 1.76
CA THR A 23 -3.35 -20.96 1.84
C THR A 23 -2.78 -19.57 2.09
N LYS A 24 -2.49 -18.83 1.01
CA LYS A 24 -2.20 -17.39 1.10
C LYS A 24 -3.46 -16.70 1.63
N ASN A 25 -3.31 -15.90 2.68
CA ASN A 25 -4.42 -15.18 3.26
C ASN A 25 -4.93 -14.17 2.22
N PRO A 26 -6.24 -14.08 1.92
CA PRO A 26 -6.75 -13.08 0.99
C PRO A 26 -6.38 -11.64 1.37
N ALA A 27 -6.10 -11.40 2.66
CA ALA A 27 -5.63 -10.12 3.19
C ALA A 27 -4.18 -9.77 2.81
N ASP A 28 -3.37 -10.74 2.37
CA ASP A 28 -1.97 -10.52 1.95
C ASP A 28 -1.87 -10.11 0.46
N ILE A 29 -3.01 -10.10 -0.25
CA ILE A 29 -3.07 -9.69 -1.65
C ILE A 29 -3.33 -8.17 -1.67
N ALA A 30 -2.33 -7.40 -2.10
CA ALA A 30 -2.49 -5.96 -2.30
C ALA A 30 -3.69 -5.70 -3.23
N PRO A 31 -4.61 -4.78 -2.88
CA PRO A 31 -5.77 -4.48 -3.70
C PRO A 31 -5.33 -3.90 -5.06
N ASP A 32 -6.06 -4.26 -6.10
CA ASP A 32 -5.86 -3.73 -7.45
C ASP A 32 -6.02 -2.19 -7.43
N VAL A 33 -5.00 -1.48 -7.93
CA VAL A 33 -4.93 -0.01 -7.97
C VAL A 33 -6.14 0.58 -8.68
N SER A 34 -6.70 -0.13 -9.66
CA SER A 34 -7.89 0.29 -10.41
C SER A 34 -9.18 0.29 -9.59
N LYS A 35 -9.21 -0.44 -8.45
CA LYS A 35 -10.35 -0.46 -7.51
C LYS A 35 -10.22 0.59 -6.42
N LEU A 36 -9.05 1.22 -6.30
CA LEU A 36 -8.87 2.28 -5.33
C LEU A 36 -9.46 3.60 -5.88
N PRO A 37 -10.17 4.34 -5.03
CA PRO A 37 -10.84 5.58 -5.39
C PRO A 37 -9.82 6.60 -5.89
N ALA A 38 -10.04 7.18 -7.07
CA ALA A 38 -9.09 7.99 -7.83
C ALA A 38 -8.29 8.98 -6.97
N PHE A 39 -7.12 8.55 -6.49
CA PHE A 39 -6.30 9.32 -5.55
C PHE A 39 -5.07 9.95 -6.21
N GLY A 40 -4.84 9.65 -7.49
CA GLY A 40 -3.83 10.32 -8.29
C GLY A 40 -4.14 11.82 -8.50
N GLY A 41 -3.09 12.58 -8.76
CA GLY A 41 -3.15 14.02 -9.05
C GLY A 41 -2.53 14.88 -7.95
N GLU A 42 -2.89 16.17 -7.97
CA GLU A 42 -2.33 17.17 -7.05
C GLU A 42 -3.13 17.31 -5.76
N TRP A 43 -2.41 17.29 -4.65
CA TRP A 43 -2.91 17.41 -3.29
C TRP A 43 -2.13 18.46 -2.53
N ILE A 44 -2.80 19.11 -1.58
CA ILE A 44 -2.24 20.07 -0.66
C ILE A 44 -2.23 19.41 0.70
N LEU A 45 -1.04 19.24 1.28
CA LEU A 45 -0.89 18.84 2.67
C LEU A 45 -0.92 20.09 3.55
N GLU A 46 -1.93 20.19 4.39
CA GLU A 46 -2.00 21.19 5.45
C GLU A 46 -1.26 20.67 6.69
N TRP A 47 -0.24 21.41 7.08
CA TRP A 47 0.53 21.22 8.30
C TRP A 47 0.44 22.51 9.13
N GLU A 48 0.62 22.41 10.45
CA GLU A 48 0.55 23.55 11.39
C GLU A 48 1.39 24.76 10.95
N ASN A 49 2.49 24.53 10.24
CA ASN A 49 3.44 25.55 9.81
C ASN A 49 3.32 25.94 8.33
N GLY A 50 2.37 25.40 7.57
CA GLY A 50 2.20 25.75 6.16
C GLY A 50 1.53 24.69 5.31
N THR A 51 1.55 24.91 4.00
CA THR A 51 0.98 24.01 3.01
C THR A 51 2.06 23.47 2.08
N HIS A 52 2.07 22.16 1.87
CA HIS A 52 2.98 21.48 0.94
C HIS A 52 2.21 20.90 -0.24
N LEU A 53 2.81 20.86 -1.42
CA LEU A 53 2.22 20.25 -2.60
C LEU A 53 2.69 18.80 -2.72
N LEU A 54 1.74 17.87 -2.84
CA LEU A 54 2.00 16.48 -3.18
C LEU A 54 1.38 16.17 -4.53
N GLN A 55 2.17 15.65 -5.46
CA GLN A 55 1.67 15.09 -6.70
C GLN A 55 1.78 13.57 -6.62
N ILE A 56 0.63 12.90 -6.55
CA ILE A 56 0.56 11.45 -6.45
C ILE A 56 0.41 10.88 -7.86
N LEU A 57 1.33 9.98 -8.24
CA LEU A 57 1.39 9.30 -9.53
C LEU A 57 1.24 7.78 -9.27
N PRO A 58 -0.02 7.27 -9.20
CA PRO A 58 -0.27 5.87 -8.88
C PRO A 58 0.36 4.89 -9.88
N GLU A 59 0.31 5.23 -11.17
CA GLU A 59 0.87 4.41 -12.27
C GLU A 59 2.39 4.21 -12.14
N GLU A 60 3.08 5.16 -11.52
CA GLU A 60 4.52 5.13 -11.30
C GLU A 60 4.89 4.65 -9.89
N ASN A 61 3.91 4.34 -9.03
CA ASN A 61 4.09 4.11 -7.59
C ASN A 61 4.97 5.19 -6.94
N LYS A 62 4.71 6.46 -7.29
CA LYS A 62 5.58 7.59 -6.93
C LYS A 62 4.77 8.78 -6.44
N VAL A 63 5.33 9.52 -5.50
CA VAL A 63 4.81 10.81 -5.05
C VAL A 63 5.91 11.86 -5.12
N ILE A 64 5.61 13.00 -5.75
CA ILE A 64 6.51 14.15 -5.83
C ILE A 64 6.08 15.16 -4.78
N TRP A 65 7.01 15.54 -3.91
CA TRP A 65 6.82 16.51 -2.85
C TRP A 65 7.47 17.83 -3.22
N ASN A 66 6.67 18.90 -3.21
CA ASN A 66 7.10 20.26 -3.54
C ASN A 66 7.89 20.39 -4.86
N GLY A 67 7.69 19.45 -5.79
CA GLY A 67 8.36 19.44 -7.10
C GLY A 67 9.81 18.93 -7.12
N SER A 68 10.38 18.54 -5.97
CA SER A 68 11.80 18.14 -5.90
C SER A 68 12.01 16.76 -5.27
N GLU A 69 11.40 16.51 -4.12
CA GLU A 69 11.61 15.26 -3.38
C GLU A 69 10.68 14.17 -3.91
N THR A 70 11.17 12.94 -3.92
CA THR A 70 10.39 11.80 -4.41
C THR A 70 10.27 10.72 -3.37
N PHE A 71 9.03 10.29 -3.18
CA PHE A 71 8.63 9.24 -2.26
C PHE A 71 8.09 8.07 -3.07
N ASN A 72 8.36 6.86 -2.59
CA ASN A 72 7.67 5.67 -3.03
C ASN A 72 6.26 5.67 -2.46
N LEU A 73 5.30 5.43 -3.35
CA LEU A 73 3.92 5.21 -3.00
C LEU A 73 3.73 3.71 -2.73
N GLU A 74 3.30 3.41 -1.52
CA GLU A 74 2.85 2.09 -1.13
C GLU A 74 1.34 2.12 -0.90
N LEU A 75 0.64 1.13 -1.41
CA LEU A 75 -0.79 0.97 -1.20
C LEU A 75 -1.01 -0.01 -0.05
N ASP A 76 -1.82 0.40 0.91
CA ASP A 76 -2.30 -0.45 1.98
C ASP A 76 -3.78 -0.74 1.75
N SER A 77 -4.28 -1.82 2.36
CA SER A 77 -5.68 -2.24 2.37
C SER A 77 -6.69 -1.13 2.70
N VAL A 78 -6.25 -0.06 3.38
CA VAL A 78 -7.08 1.06 3.86
C VAL A 78 -6.56 2.46 3.46
N GLY A 79 -5.50 2.57 2.66
CA GLY A 79 -4.92 3.89 2.38
C GLY A 79 -3.61 3.88 1.59
N ILE A 80 -2.85 4.97 1.73
CA ILE A 80 -1.53 5.13 1.11
C ILE A 80 -0.45 5.36 2.17
N ARG A 81 0.73 4.81 1.91
CA ARG A 81 1.96 5.01 2.68
C ARG A 81 2.99 5.67 1.76
N LEU A 82 3.74 6.62 2.32
CA LEU A 82 4.77 7.38 1.63
C LEU A 82 6.10 7.11 2.30
N ARG A 83 7.02 6.53 1.55
CA ARG A 83 8.35 6.17 2.01
C ARG A 83 9.41 6.95 1.22
N PRO A 84 10.35 7.67 1.86
CA PRO A 84 11.47 8.25 1.15
C PRO A 84 12.29 7.17 0.43
N ASN A 85 13.01 7.52 -0.63
CA ASN A 85 13.86 6.56 -1.32
C ASN A 85 15.08 6.13 -0.48
N ASP A 86 15.56 7.02 0.38
CA ASP A 86 16.80 6.83 1.13
C ASP A 86 16.56 6.26 2.55
N GLU A 87 15.31 6.09 2.96
CA GLU A 87 14.92 5.63 4.30
C GLU A 87 13.93 4.48 4.22
N GLU A 88 14.06 3.51 5.13
CA GLU A 88 13.11 2.40 5.24
C GLU A 88 11.84 2.80 6.02
N THR A 89 11.87 3.96 6.68
CA THR A 89 10.76 4.46 7.50
C THR A 89 9.67 5.14 6.69
N ILE A 90 8.42 4.84 7.02
CA ILE A 90 7.26 5.54 6.45
C ILE A 90 7.23 6.97 6.99
N LYS A 91 7.32 7.96 6.10
CA LYS A 91 7.18 9.38 6.47
C LYS A 91 5.72 9.82 6.51
N GLY A 92 4.89 9.32 5.60
CA GLY A 92 3.49 9.72 5.49
C GLY A 92 2.55 8.52 5.45
N TYR A 93 1.44 8.58 6.17
CA TYR A 93 0.39 7.57 6.09
C TYR A 93 -0.98 8.23 6.03
N PHE A 94 -1.77 7.93 5.01
CA PHE A 94 -3.07 8.55 4.82
C PHE A 94 -4.14 7.51 4.62
N LEU A 95 -5.15 7.56 5.47
CA LEU A 95 -6.29 6.66 5.39
C LEU A 95 -7.27 7.17 4.35
N TYR A 96 -7.70 6.26 3.50
CA TYR A 96 -8.80 6.54 2.61
C TYR A 96 -10.11 6.60 3.41
N SER A 97 -10.97 7.58 3.08
CA SER A 97 -12.29 7.72 3.67
C SER A 97 -13.33 8.03 2.60
N ASP A 98 -14.25 7.09 2.39
CA ASP A 98 -15.41 7.25 1.50
C ASP A 98 -16.30 8.44 1.87
N LEU A 99 -16.31 8.80 3.16
CA LEU A 99 -17.12 9.90 3.69
C LEU A 99 -16.66 11.28 3.17
N LYS A 100 -15.37 11.43 2.82
CA LYS A 100 -14.78 12.70 2.39
C LYS A 100 -13.75 12.48 1.27
N PRO A 101 -14.18 12.15 0.04
CA PRO A 101 -13.28 11.81 -1.08
C PRO A 101 -12.33 12.96 -1.50
N LYS A 102 -12.61 14.20 -1.08
CA LYS A 102 -11.78 15.39 -1.36
C LYS A 102 -10.73 15.68 -0.28
N SER A 103 -10.72 14.92 0.81
CA SER A 103 -9.97 15.25 2.03
C SER A 103 -9.57 13.98 2.76
N TRP A 104 -8.27 13.71 2.81
CA TRP A 104 -7.74 12.58 3.56
C TRP A 104 -7.09 13.05 4.84
N ILE A 105 -7.16 12.22 5.88
CA ILE A 105 -6.53 12.47 7.17
C ILE A 105 -5.44 11.42 7.33
N GLY A 106 -4.30 11.86 7.81
CA GLY A 106 -3.15 11.00 7.95
C GLY A 106 -2.16 11.50 8.96
N THR A 107 -1.01 10.84 8.97
CA THR A 107 0.15 11.25 9.73
C THR A 107 1.30 11.59 8.79
N TRP A 108 2.11 12.57 9.18
CA TRP A 108 3.37 12.93 8.55
C TRP A 108 4.40 13.13 9.65
N GLU A 109 5.48 12.34 9.65
CA GLU A 109 6.53 12.38 10.68
C GLU A 109 5.95 12.37 12.12
N ASN A 110 4.98 11.49 12.36
CA ASN A 110 4.23 11.34 13.64
C ASN A 110 3.30 12.51 14.02
N ARG A 111 2.98 13.43 13.10
CA ARG A 111 2.01 14.51 13.32
C ARG A 111 0.75 14.30 12.50
N VAL A 112 -0.40 14.65 13.04
CA VAL A 112 -1.66 14.57 12.31
C VAL A 112 -1.72 15.69 11.28
N VAL A 113 -2.02 15.32 10.04
CA VAL A 113 -2.04 16.23 8.89
C VAL A 113 -3.25 15.92 8.02
N ARG A 114 -3.59 16.89 7.16
CA ARG A 114 -4.71 16.75 6.24
C ARG A 114 -4.24 16.93 4.81
N LEU A 115 -4.59 15.98 3.95
CA LEU A 115 -4.44 16.11 2.50
C LEU A 115 -5.76 16.59 1.91
N ILE A 116 -5.73 17.72 1.21
CA ILE A 116 -6.88 18.28 0.52
C ILE A 116 -6.59 18.24 -0.97
N ARG A 117 -7.53 17.75 -1.76
CA ARG A 117 -7.35 17.73 -3.20
C ARG A 117 -7.26 19.16 -3.73
N LYS A 118 -6.20 19.49 -4.46
CA LYS A 118 -6.07 20.79 -5.09
C LYS A 118 -7.18 20.91 -6.13
N ARG A 119 -8.19 21.74 -5.85
CA ARG A 119 -9.21 22.02 -6.85
C ARG A 119 -8.50 22.76 -7.99
N SER A 120 -8.59 22.20 -9.20
CA SER A 120 -8.50 23.01 -10.41
C SER A 120 -9.45 24.18 -10.20
N LYS A 121 -8.93 25.42 -10.19
CA LYS A 121 -9.77 26.59 -10.38
C LYS A 121 -10.46 26.39 -11.73
N GLU A 122 -11.76 26.10 -11.71
CA GLU A 122 -12.65 26.51 -12.80
C GLU A 122 -12.81 28.03 -12.74
#